data_AF-A0A2S5DDT3-F1
#
_entry.id   AF-A0A2S5DDT3-F1
#
_cell.length_a   1.000
_cell.length_b   1.000
_cell.length_c   1.000
_cell.angle_alpha   90.00
_cell.angle_beta   90.00
_cell.angle_gamma   90.00
#
_symmetry.space_group_name_H-M   'P 1'
#
loop_
_entity.id
_entity.type
_entity.pdbx_description
1 polymer ?
#
loop_
_entity_poly.entity_id
_entity_poly.type
_entity_poly.pdbx_seq_one_letter_code
_entity_poly.pdbx_strand_id
1 'polypeptide(L)'
;HAARAYCASEGARLPTWYEWEKAAAADDKRPDARDDPAWRERILRWYEQPGGRRLPAVGQNVNFWRVSDMHGSIYEWVEDFNGLFVATDSRAQGEQRTLATCGAAALSLGDRDNYTILMRIAMLVALNGNDAPQAMGFRCAKDAAKDTDVERKP
;
A
#
# COMPACT_ATOMS: atom_id res chain seq x y z
N HIS A 1 1.67 4.46 -14.82
CA HIS A 1 1.99 5.76 -15.47
C HIS A 1 0.96 6.84 -15.12
N ALA A 2 -0.35 6.62 -15.36
CA ALA A 2 -1.40 7.60 -15.08
C ALA A 2 -1.45 8.11 -13.62
N ALA A 3 -1.39 7.21 -12.63
CA ALA A 3 -1.44 7.58 -11.20
C ALA A 3 -0.32 8.55 -10.78
N ARG A 4 0.93 8.28 -11.21
CA ARG A 4 2.08 9.17 -10.97
C ARG A 4 1.90 10.53 -11.64
N ALA A 5 1.46 10.54 -12.90
CA ALA A 5 1.23 11.78 -13.63
C ALA A 5 0.15 12.66 -12.98
N TYR A 6 -0.93 12.04 -12.50
CA TYR A 6 -1.99 12.75 -11.76
C TYR A 6 -1.47 13.30 -10.43
N CYS A 7 -0.79 12.49 -9.61
CA CYS A 7 -0.26 13.01 -8.35
C CYS A 7 0.75 14.15 -8.59
N ALA A 8 1.57 14.06 -9.63
CA ALA A 8 2.49 15.12 -10.01
C ALA A 8 1.75 16.41 -10.41
N SER A 9 0.62 16.34 -11.14
CA SER A 9 -0.17 17.53 -11.46
C SER A 9 -0.80 18.19 -10.22
N GLU A 10 -1.04 17.42 -9.17
CA GLU A 10 -1.52 17.90 -7.86
C GLU A 10 -0.38 18.40 -6.94
N GLY A 11 0.86 18.46 -7.43
CA GLY A 11 2.04 18.79 -6.63
C GLY A 11 2.31 17.77 -5.52
N ALA A 12 2.06 16.50 -5.82
CA ALA A 12 2.17 15.35 -4.92
C ALA A 12 2.91 14.20 -5.60
N ARG A 13 3.03 13.07 -4.90
CA ARG A 13 3.58 11.81 -5.42
C ARG A 13 2.70 10.64 -5.01
N LEU A 14 2.98 9.43 -5.49
CA LEU A 14 2.40 8.26 -4.85
C LEU A 14 3.04 8.06 -3.47
N PRO A 15 2.31 7.49 -2.49
CA PRO A 15 2.93 7.05 -1.25
C PRO A 15 3.93 5.93 -1.54
N THR A 16 5.00 5.89 -0.77
CA THR A 16 5.82 4.68 -0.65
C THR A 16 5.02 3.57 0.05
N TRP A 17 5.43 2.32 -0.12
CA TRP A 17 4.85 1.19 0.59
C TRP A 17 4.86 1.41 2.10
N TYR A 18 5.96 1.90 2.67
CA TYR A 18 6.07 2.13 4.11
C TYR A 18 5.08 3.16 4.62
N GLU A 19 4.91 4.29 3.91
CA GLU A 19 3.92 5.31 4.28
C GLU A 19 2.50 4.78 4.19
N TRP A 20 2.21 4.03 3.12
CA TRP A 20 0.93 3.39 2.91
C TRP A 20 0.63 2.37 4.01
N GLU A 21 1.57 1.47 4.31
CA GLU A 21 1.46 0.40 5.30
C GLU A 21 1.29 0.98 6.71
N LYS A 22 2.01 2.05 7.05
CA LYS A 22 1.84 2.77 8.33
C LYS A 22 0.43 3.31 8.50
N ALA A 23 -0.14 3.91 7.45
CA ALA A 23 -1.53 4.38 7.50
C ALA A 23 -2.51 3.20 7.54
N ALA A 24 -2.22 2.13 6.82
CA ALA A 24 -3.08 0.96 6.71
C ALA A 24 -3.14 0.16 8.01
N ALA A 25 -2.05 0.06 8.76
CA ALA A 25 -1.96 -0.70 10.00
C ALA A 25 -2.93 -0.19 11.09
N ALA A 26 -3.38 1.06 11.02
CA ALA A 26 -4.28 1.65 12.01
C ALA A 26 -5.73 1.14 11.92
N ASP A 27 -6.41 1.08 13.06
CA ASP A 27 -7.87 1.05 13.14
C ASP A 27 -8.42 2.43 13.57
N ASP A 28 -9.68 2.52 13.99
CA ASP A 28 -10.32 3.77 14.44
C ASP A 28 -9.75 4.33 15.76
N LYS A 29 -8.98 3.53 16.51
CA LYS A 29 -8.55 3.84 17.89
C LYS A 29 -7.03 3.78 18.10
N ARG A 30 -6.33 2.98 17.31
CA ARG A 30 -4.92 2.64 17.48
C ARG A 30 -4.14 2.94 16.21
N PRO A 31 -2.89 3.43 16.34
CA PRO A 31 -2.01 3.66 15.20
C PRO A 31 -1.54 2.37 14.51
N ASP A 32 -1.61 1.23 15.22
CA ASP A 32 -1.30 -0.10 14.71
C ASP A 32 -2.22 -1.12 15.40
N ALA A 33 -3.02 -1.82 14.61
CA ALA A 33 -3.98 -2.82 15.03
C ALA A 33 -3.67 -4.20 14.46
N ARG A 34 -2.47 -4.41 13.90
CA ARG A 34 -2.08 -5.67 13.25
C ARG A 34 -2.14 -6.86 14.20
N ASP A 35 -1.97 -6.65 15.50
CA ASP A 35 -2.07 -7.69 16.53
C ASP A 35 -3.51 -8.10 16.87
N ASP A 36 -4.52 -7.33 16.44
CA ASP A 36 -5.94 -7.63 16.69
C ASP A 36 -6.52 -8.64 15.68
N PRO A 37 -6.95 -9.84 16.13
CA PRO A 37 -7.57 -10.84 15.25
C PRO A 37 -8.82 -10.35 14.52
N ALA A 38 -9.66 -9.53 15.17
CA ALA A 38 -10.89 -9.01 14.56
C ALA A 38 -10.60 -7.93 13.51
N TRP A 39 -9.49 -7.21 13.65
CA TRP A 39 -8.99 -6.31 12.60
C TRP A 39 -8.52 -7.12 11.39
N ARG A 40 -7.71 -8.16 11.60
CA ARG A 40 -7.24 -9.05 10.53
C ARG A 40 -8.40 -9.73 9.79
N GLU A 41 -9.38 -10.25 10.52
CA GLU A 41 -10.55 -10.91 9.93
C GLU A 41 -11.37 -9.96 9.06
N ARG A 42 -11.59 -8.71 9.50
CA ARG A 42 -12.30 -7.70 8.68
C ARG A 42 -11.61 -7.45 7.35
N ILE A 43 -10.28 -7.41 7.33
CA ILE A 43 -9.51 -7.22 6.10
C ILE A 43 -9.63 -8.45 5.21
N LEU A 44 -9.50 -9.66 5.77
CA LEU A 44 -9.66 -10.92 5.01
C LEU A 44 -11.04 -11.04 4.35
N ARG A 45 -12.11 -10.68 5.08
CA ARG A 45 -13.49 -10.69 4.55
C ARG A 45 -13.67 -9.80 3.31
N TRP A 46 -12.83 -8.78 3.12
CA TRP A 46 -12.84 -7.98 1.90
C TRP A 46 -12.20 -8.73 0.71
N TYR A 47 -11.10 -9.44 0.93
CA TYR A 47 -10.45 -10.27 -0.09
C TYR A 47 -11.34 -11.44 -0.55
N GLU A 48 -12.22 -11.92 0.32
CA GLU A 48 -13.19 -12.98 0.02
C GLU A 48 -14.38 -12.50 -0.82
N GLN A 49 -14.54 -11.18 -1.03
CA GLN A 49 -15.66 -10.65 -1.81
C GLN A 49 -15.50 -10.97 -3.30
N PRO A 50 -16.57 -11.38 -3.99
CA PRO A 50 -16.52 -11.59 -5.43
C PRO A 50 -16.19 -10.29 -6.19
N GLY A 51 -15.41 -10.42 -7.26
CA GLY A 51 -15.09 -9.31 -8.15
C GLY A 51 -16.33 -8.70 -8.81
N GLY A 52 -16.24 -7.42 -9.24
CA GLY A 52 -17.32 -6.73 -9.96
C GLY A 52 -18.38 -6.06 -9.07
N ARG A 53 -18.16 -5.99 -7.75
CA ARG A 53 -19.03 -5.22 -6.84
C ARG A 53 -18.93 -3.72 -7.14
N ARG A 54 -20.07 -3.02 -7.06
CA ARG A 54 -20.10 -1.55 -7.09
C ARG A 54 -19.23 -0.99 -5.97
N LEU A 55 -18.33 -0.08 -6.31
CA LEU A 55 -17.48 0.58 -5.33
C LEU A 55 -18.34 1.34 -4.31
N PRO A 56 -18.02 1.25 -3.00
CA PRO A 56 -18.71 2.03 -1.98
C PRO A 56 -18.44 3.53 -2.17
N ALA A 57 -19.24 4.37 -1.52
CA ALA A 57 -18.94 5.80 -1.44
C ALA A 57 -17.63 6.04 -0.67
N VAL A 58 -16.85 7.02 -1.10
CA VAL A 58 -15.60 7.43 -0.43
C VAL A 58 -15.91 8.14 0.89
N GLY A 59 -15.00 8.05 1.85
CA GLY A 59 -15.06 8.70 3.16
C GLY A 59 -15.56 7.79 4.28
N GLN A 60 -15.48 6.47 4.10
CA GLN A 60 -15.92 5.50 5.12
C GLN A 60 -14.72 5.00 5.93
N ASN A 61 -15.00 4.41 7.09
CA ASN A 61 -13.99 3.72 7.92
C ASN A 61 -12.73 4.56 8.20
N VAL A 62 -12.92 5.73 8.80
CA VAL A 62 -11.83 6.64 9.17
C VAL A 62 -10.96 5.98 10.25
N ASN A 63 -9.65 5.90 10.02
CA ASN A 63 -8.70 5.37 10.98
C ASN A 63 -8.17 6.45 11.95
N PHE A 64 -7.30 6.04 12.88
CA PHE A 64 -6.62 6.88 13.87
C PHE A 64 -5.90 8.10 13.26
N TRP A 65 -5.38 7.95 12.04
CA TRP A 65 -4.68 9.00 11.29
C TRP A 65 -5.62 9.90 10.48
N ARG A 66 -6.95 9.75 10.65
CA ARG A 66 -7.99 10.41 9.86
C ARG A 66 -7.96 10.08 8.37
N VAL A 67 -7.34 8.96 8.00
CA VAL A 67 -7.34 8.45 6.64
C VAL A 67 -8.54 7.51 6.48
N SER A 68 -9.34 7.75 5.45
CA SER A 68 -10.52 6.93 5.14
C SER A 68 -10.17 5.84 4.13
N ASP A 69 -10.97 4.77 4.14
CA ASP A 69 -11.00 3.73 3.10
C ASP A 69 -9.65 3.04 2.84
N MET A 70 -8.79 2.91 3.85
CA MET A 70 -7.54 2.14 3.73
C MET A 70 -7.78 0.65 3.42
N HIS A 71 -8.94 0.14 3.85
CA HIS A 71 -9.40 -1.23 3.63
C HIS A 71 -10.84 -1.21 3.12
N GLY A 72 -11.21 -2.13 2.24
CA GLY A 72 -12.62 -2.37 1.90
C GLY A 72 -13.12 -1.78 0.57
N SER A 73 -12.34 -0.92 -0.07
CA SER A 73 -12.77 -0.13 -1.25
C SER A 73 -12.08 -0.58 -2.54
N ILE A 74 -10.78 -0.31 -2.66
CA ILE A 74 -9.98 -0.57 -3.86
C ILE A 74 -8.57 -1.05 -3.48
N TYR A 75 -7.90 -1.69 -4.43
CA TYR A 75 -6.44 -1.83 -4.46
C TYR A 75 -5.81 -0.49 -4.84
N GLU A 76 -4.60 -0.25 -4.34
CA GLU A 76 -3.93 1.03 -4.54
C GLU A 76 -2.48 0.86 -5.00
N TRP A 77 -2.11 1.62 -6.02
CA TRP A 77 -0.72 1.75 -6.44
C TRP A 77 0.11 2.53 -5.41
N VAL A 78 1.31 2.03 -5.16
CA VAL A 78 2.37 2.72 -4.40
C VAL A 78 3.58 3.01 -5.30
N GLU A 79 4.41 3.98 -4.91
CA GLU A 79 5.54 4.48 -5.70
C GLU A 79 6.55 3.37 -6.04
N ASP A 80 6.88 2.54 -5.05
CA ASP A 80 7.92 1.52 -5.02
C ASP A 80 7.38 0.09 -5.21
N PHE A 81 6.20 -0.07 -5.83
CA PHE A 81 5.55 -1.37 -6.00
C PHE A 81 6.46 -2.44 -6.67
N ASN A 82 7.31 -2.03 -7.62
CA ASN A 82 8.26 -2.93 -8.27
C ASN A 82 9.30 -3.54 -7.31
N GLY A 83 9.64 -2.81 -6.23
CA GLY A 83 10.59 -3.26 -5.21
C GLY A 83 9.97 -4.19 -4.15
N LEU A 84 8.66 -4.42 -4.20
CA LEU A 84 7.93 -5.35 -3.33
C LEU A 84 8.07 -6.81 -3.78
N PHE A 85 8.44 -7.04 -5.03
CA PHE A 85 8.55 -8.38 -5.59
C PHE A 85 9.96 -8.93 -5.41
N VAL A 86 10.07 -10.07 -4.71
CA VAL A 86 11.25 -10.92 -4.76
C VAL A 86 11.16 -11.73 -6.06
N ALA A 87 12.07 -11.55 -7.02
CA ALA A 87 12.16 -12.51 -8.11
C ALA A 87 12.63 -13.84 -7.53
N THR A 88 11.74 -14.82 -7.55
CA THR A 88 12.04 -16.20 -7.16
C THR A 88 12.46 -17.06 -8.35
N ASP A 89 12.80 -16.47 -9.50
CA ASP A 89 13.29 -17.22 -10.66
C ASP A 89 14.80 -17.09 -10.82
N SER A 90 15.52 -18.10 -10.34
CA SER A 90 16.96 -18.29 -10.49
C SER A 90 17.37 -18.97 -11.81
N ARG A 91 16.45 -19.17 -12.77
CA ARG A 91 16.75 -19.82 -14.06
C ARG A 91 16.93 -18.86 -15.24
N ALA A 92 16.60 -17.59 -15.09
CA ALA A 92 16.88 -16.57 -16.10
C ALA A 92 18.29 -15.99 -15.91
N GLN A 93 19.31 -16.80 -16.21
CA GLN A 93 20.68 -16.32 -16.42
C GLN A 93 20.69 -15.41 -17.66
N GLY A 94 20.66 -14.11 -17.44
CA GLY A 94 20.80 -13.10 -18.49
C GLY A 94 20.15 -11.76 -18.10
N GLU A 95 20.95 -10.85 -17.57
CA GLU A 95 20.57 -9.47 -17.21
C GLU A 95 19.40 -9.32 -16.22
N GLN A 96 19.45 -10.04 -15.09
CA GLN A 96 18.60 -9.73 -13.95
C GLN A 96 19.07 -8.45 -13.27
N ARG A 97 18.37 -7.36 -13.59
CA ARG A 97 18.38 -6.10 -12.83
C ARG A 97 18.30 -6.45 -11.35
N THR A 98 19.37 -6.11 -10.67
CA THR A 98 19.58 -6.22 -9.23
C THR A 98 18.32 -5.77 -8.49
N LEU A 99 17.59 -6.73 -7.91
CA LEU A 99 16.52 -6.46 -6.98
C LEU A 99 17.13 -5.98 -5.67
N ALA A 100 17.47 -4.70 -5.65
CA ALA A 100 17.78 -3.99 -4.43
C ALA A 100 16.47 -3.62 -3.76
N THR A 101 15.94 -4.50 -2.91
CA THR A 101 15.39 -4.10 -1.59
C THR A 101 15.03 -5.31 -0.74
N CYS A 102 15.93 -5.69 0.17
CA CYS A 102 15.66 -6.58 1.30
C CYS A 102 14.74 -5.93 2.37
N GLY A 103 14.10 -4.79 2.11
CA GLY A 103 13.36 -4.02 3.11
C GLY A 103 11.88 -4.42 3.18
N ALA A 104 11.11 -4.13 2.12
CA ALA A 104 9.67 -4.32 2.14
C ALA A 104 9.25 -5.80 2.11
N ALA A 105 9.98 -6.65 1.38
CA ALA A 105 9.78 -8.09 1.40
C ALA A 105 10.15 -8.72 2.76
N ALA A 106 11.27 -8.32 3.37
CA ALA A 106 11.68 -8.87 4.67
C ALA A 106 10.78 -8.41 5.83
N LEU A 107 10.29 -7.16 5.80
CA LEU A 107 9.31 -6.67 6.77
C LEU A 107 7.96 -7.39 6.64
N SER A 108 7.56 -7.78 5.43
CA SER A 108 6.30 -8.51 5.18
C SER A 108 6.41 -10.02 5.44
N LEU A 109 7.60 -10.61 5.29
CA LEU A 109 7.85 -12.05 5.46
C LEU A 109 8.31 -12.44 6.87
N GLY A 110 8.72 -11.47 7.71
CA GLY A 110 9.23 -11.70 9.06
C GLY A 110 8.16 -12.12 10.08
N ASP A 111 6.88 -11.86 9.79
CA ASP A 111 5.75 -12.18 10.65
C ASP A 111 4.75 -13.08 9.91
N ARG A 112 4.74 -14.36 10.28
CA ARG A 112 3.88 -15.39 9.67
C ARG A 112 2.39 -15.15 9.94
N ASP A 113 2.05 -14.35 10.95
CA ASP A 113 0.67 -14.03 11.30
C ASP A 113 0.10 -12.86 10.49
N ASN A 114 0.95 -12.17 9.70
CA ASN A 114 0.56 -11.11 8.77
C ASN A 114 0.22 -11.63 7.35
N TYR A 115 -0.59 -12.70 7.31
CA TYR A 115 -1.10 -13.31 6.07
C TYR A 115 -1.82 -12.31 5.15
N THR A 116 -2.40 -11.24 5.70
CA THR A 116 -3.04 -10.14 4.96
C THR A 116 -2.05 -9.35 4.09
N ILE A 117 -0.83 -9.16 4.57
CA ILE A 117 0.24 -8.49 3.83
C ILE A 117 0.72 -9.40 2.69
N LEU A 118 0.88 -10.70 2.97
CA LEU A 118 1.27 -11.68 1.97
C LEU A 118 0.22 -11.84 0.85
N MET A 119 -1.07 -11.83 1.18
CA MET A 119 -2.15 -11.86 0.19
C MET A 119 -2.20 -10.60 -0.67
N ARG A 120 -1.93 -9.42 -0.07
CA ARG A 120 -1.85 -8.17 -0.82
C ARG A 120 -0.69 -8.17 -1.81
N ILE A 121 0.48 -8.65 -1.40
CA ILE A 121 1.64 -8.79 -2.28
C ILE A 121 1.36 -9.82 -3.37
N ALA A 122 0.85 -11.00 -3.03
CA ALA A 122 0.53 -12.06 -3.98
C ALA A 122 -0.48 -11.60 -5.05
N MET A 123 -1.48 -10.82 -4.66
CA MET A 123 -2.44 -10.26 -5.59
C MET A 123 -1.83 -9.18 -6.49
N LEU A 124 -0.94 -8.33 -5.97
CA LEU A 124 -0.19 -7.38 -6.79
C LEU A 124 0.74 -8.10 -7.80
N VAL A 125 1.30 -9.27 -7.46
CA VAL A 125 2.08 -10.12 -8.41
C VAL A 125 1.17 -10.66 -9.51
N ALA A 126 -0.05 -11.06 -9.17
CA ALA A 126 -0.99 -11.69 -10.10
C ALA A 126 -1.56 -10.71 -11.14
N LEU A 127 -1.45 -9.40 -10.91
CA LEU A 127 -1.88 -8.35 -11.84
C LEU A 127 -0.83 -8.16 -12.94
N ASN A 128 -0.94 -8.96 -14.01
CA ASN A 128 -0.32 -8.60 -15.28
C ASN A 128 -0.91 -7.25 -15.74
N GLY A 129 -0.05 -6.30 -16.14
CA GLY A 129 -0.39 -4.88 -16.32
C GLY A 129 -1.52 -4.51 -17.32
N ASN A 130 -2.23 -5.48 -17.89
CA ASN A 130 -3.43 -5.31 -18.72
C ASN A 130 -4.75 -5.65 -18.00
N ASP A 131 -4.72 -6.36 -16.87
CA ASP A 131 -5.91 -6.70 -16.09
C ASP A 131 -5.90 -5.86 -14.81
N ALA A 132 -6.11 -4.55 -14.92
CA ALA A 132 -6.49 -3.80 -13.73
C ALA A 132 -7.92 -4.22 -13.38
N PRO A 133 -8.17 -5.00 -12.31
CA PRO A 133 -9.53 -5.25 -11.86
C PRO A 133 -10.19 -3.90 -11.67
N GLN A 134 -11.51 -3.81 -11.91
CA GLN A 134 -12.28 -2.57 -11.79
C GLN A 134 -12.24 -1.92 -10.38
N ALA A 135 -11.45 -2.46 -9.47
CA ALA A 135 -11.16 -1.98 -8.14
C ALA A 135 -9.68 -1.60 -7.94
N MET A 136 -8.91 -1.22 -8.97
CA MET A 136 -7.55 -0.67 -8.82
C MET A 136 -7.55 0.86 -8.96
N GLY A 137 -6.93 1.56 -8.02
CA GLY A 137 -6.77 3.01 -8.03
C GLY A 137 -5.50 3.46 -7.30
N PHE A 138 -5.53 4.64 -6.70
CA PHE A 138 -4.37 5.23 -6.03
C PHE A 138 -4.79 6.36 -5.09
N ARG A 139 -3.87 6.75 -4.21
CA ARG A 139 -3.92 8.00 -3.45
C ARG A 139 -2.61 8.75 -3.61
N CYS A 140 -2.65 10.06 -3.43
CA CYS A 140 -1.44 10.89 -3.46
C CYS A 140 -0.96 11.21 -2.05
N ALA A 141 0.34 11.33 -1.88
CA ALA A 141 1.01 11.77 -0.67
C ALA A 141 1.78 13.06 -0.94
N LYS A 142 1.80 13.95 0.06
CA LYS A 142 2.62 15.16 0.08
C LYS A 142 3.55 15.10 1.28
N ASP A 143 4.81 15.48 1.07
CA ASP A 143 5.76 15.60 2.15
C ASP A 143 5.30 16.72 3.08
N ALA A 144 5.47 16.52 4.39
CA ALA A 144 5.27 17.60 5.34
C ALA A 144 6.26 18.73 5.02
N ALA A 145 5.79 19.98 5.08
CA ALA A 145 6.68 21.13 4.98
C ALA A 145 7.77 20.98 6.05
N LYS A 146 9.04 21.02 5.63
CA LYS A 146 10.13 21.10 6.58
C LYS A 146 10.01 22.45 7.26
N ASP A 147 9.86 22.44 8.58
CA ASP A 147 9.83 23.66 9.37
C ASP A 147 11.24 24.26 9.37
N THR A 148 11.53 25.14 8.41
CA THR A 148 12.84 25.78 8.23
C THR A 148 13.06 27.00 9.13
N ASP A 149 12.25 27.20 10.16
CA ASP A 149 12.26 28.42 11.00
C ASP A 149 13.01 28.30 12.33
N VAL A 150 13.84 27.26 12.55
CA VAL A 150 14.60 27.11 13.80
C VAL A 150 15.95 27.87 13.80
N GLU A 151 16.42 28.41 12.67
CA GLU A 151 17.75 29.06 12.58
C GLU A 151 17.72 30.55 12.23
N ARG A 152 16.68 31.27 12.68
CA ARG A 152 16.73 32.73 12.83
C ARG A 152 16.51 33.12 14.29
N LYS A 153 17.59 33.04 15.09
CA LYS A 153 17.71 33.84 16.31
C LYS A 153 18.69 35.00 16.05
N PRO A 154 18.42 36.21 16.59
CA PRO A 154 19.16 37.43 16.29
C PRO A 154 20.56 37.46 16.92
#